data_AF-A0A847J2D9-F1
#
_entry.id   AF-A0A847J2D9-F1
#
_cell.length_a   1.000
_cell.length_b   1.000
_cell.length_c   1.000
_cell.angle_alpha   90.00
_cell.angle_beta   90.00
_cell.angle_gamma   90.00
#
_symmetry.space_group_name_H-M   'P 1'
#
loop_
_entity.id
_entity.type
_entity.pdbx_description
1 polymer ?
#
loop_
_entity_poly.entity_id
_entity_poly.type
_entity_poly.pdbx_seq_one_letter_code
_entity_poly.pdbx_strand_id
1 'polypeptide(L)'
;MKKFVFSLFCILSVIILSSCHKAVKSEQHGTSTLIVKYDEVTVKTYQDIPIQADETVLELLQSRTRVTLKSGIITEIDGITQIESSNLYWLFKVNDKLADKGVAETKVKAGSKIEFYLGEFK
;
A
#
# COMPACT_ATOMS: atom_id res chain seq x y z
N MET A 1 -67.49 -4.43 46.72
CA MET A 1 -67.24 -5.90 46.73
C MET A 1 -67.28 -6.34 45.27
N LYS A 2 -66.30 -6.97 44.63
CA LYS A 2 -65.47 -8.14 44.97
C LYS A 2 -64.26 -8.10 44.02
N LYS A 3 -63.06 -7.77 44.49
CA LYS A 3 -61.93 -8.69 44.73
C LYS A 3 -61.77 -9.76 43.64
N PHE A 4 -60.74 -9.65 42.80
CA PHE A 4 -59.99 -10.80 42.29
C PHE A 4 -58.49 -10.49 42.25
N VAL A 5 -57.77 -11.33 42.97
CA VAL A 5 -56.33 -11.43 43.17
C VAL A 5 -55.77 -12.41 42.15
N PHE A 6 -54.61 -12.11 41.55
CA PHE A 6 -53.52 -13.06 41.18
C PHE A 6 -52.44 -12.25 40.42
N SER A 7 -51.33 -11.80 41.01
CA SER A 7 -50.08 -12.55 41.25
C SER A 7 -49.68 -13.48 40.11
N LEU A 8 -48.64 -13.14 39.32
CA LEU A 8 -47.46 -13.99 39.08
C LEU A 8 -46.51 -13.36 38.03
N PHE A 9 -45.32 -12.96 38.50
CA PHE A 9 -43.98 -13.16 37.93
C PHE A 9 -43.84 -13.34 36.39
N CYS A 10 -43.12 -12.43 35.73
CA CYS A 10 -42.22 -12.75 34.61
C CYS A 10 -41.19 -11.63 34.40
N ILE A 11 -40.01 -11.85 34.96
CA ILE A 11 -38.77 -11.14 34.65
C ILE A 11 -38.38 -11.56 33.23
N LEU A 12 -38.31 -10.62 32.29
CA LEU A 12 -37.47 -10.82 31.10
C LEU A 12 -36.72 -9.53 30.80
N SER A 13 -35.51 -9.51 31.33
CA SER A 13 -34.39 -8.66 30.97
C SER A 13 -34.21 -8.58 29.45
N VAL A 14 -34.57 -7.44 28.86
CA VAL A 14 -34.09 -7.07 27.53
C VAL A 14 -32.69 -6.50 27.69
N ILE A 15 -31.71 -7.39 27.53
CA ILE A 15 -30.29 -7.03 27.38
C ILE A 15 -30.18 -6.30 26.04
N ILE A 16 -30.02 -4.99 26.09
CA ILE A 16 -29.66 -4.18 24.94
C ILE A 16 -28.20 -4.51 24.62
N LEU A 17 -27.97 -5.41 23.66
CA LEU A 17 -26.66 -5.61 23.07
C LEU A 17 -26.36 -4.38 22.22
N SER A 18 -25.68 -3.40 22.82
CA SER A 18 -24.97 -2.35 22.10
C SER A 18 -23.88 -3.03 21.27
N SER A 19 -24.22 -3.42 20.04
CA SER A 19 -23.26 -3.75 19.01
C SER A 19 -22.54 -2.46 18.65
N CYS A 20 -21.51 -2.14 19.44
CA CYS A 20 -20.52 -1.16 19.09
C CYS A 20 -19.77 -1.76 17.91
N HIS A 21 -20.29 -1.47 16.70
CA HIS A 21 -19.59 -1.71 15.46
C HIS A 21 -18.32 -0.87 15.55
N LYS A 22 -17.22 -1.48 16.01
CA LYS A 22 -15.89 -0.89 15.92
C LYS A 22 -15.65 -0.68 14.44
N ALA A 23 -15.92 0.53 13.96
CA ALA A 23 -15.34 1.02 12.73
C ALA A 23 -13.84 0.88 12.92
N VAL A 24 -13.25 -0.12 12.25
CA VAL A 24 -11.81 -0.21 12.09
C VAL A 24 -11.42 1.07 11.37
N LYS A 25 -11.00 2.08 12.13
CA LYS A 25 -10.23 3.19 11.58
C LYS A 25 -9.00 2.51 10.96
N SER A 26 -8.99 2.35 9.64
CA SER A 26 -7.73 2.20 8.92
C SER A 26 -6.86 3.36 9.40
N GLU A 27 -5.83 3.05 10.19
CA GLU A 27 -4.81 4.04 10.51
C GLU A 27 -4.19 4.43 9.18
N GLN A 28 -4.48 5.65 8.72
CA GLN A 28 -3.91 6.17 7.49
C GLN A 28 -2.47 6.58 7.83
N HIS A 29 -1.49 5.79 7.41
CA HIS A 29 -0.07 5.96 7.75
C HIS A 29 0.62 7.09 6.96
N GLY A 30 -0.15 8.08 6.48
CA GLY A 30 0.30 9.16 5.61
C GLY A 30 0.21 8.82 4.12
N THR A 31 0.86 9.65 3.29
CA THR A 31 0.88 9.49 1.84
C THR A 31 2.31 9.48 1.29
N SER A 32 2.51 8.97 0.09
CA SER A 32 3.78 8.98 -0.64
C SER A 32 3.62 9.49 -2.07
N THR A 33 4.75 9.77 -2.72
CA THR A 33 4.82 10.06 -4.16
C THR A 33 5.59 8.96 -4.88
N LEU A 34 5.03 8.45 -5.97
CA LEU A 34 5.65 7.47 -6.86
C LEU A 34 5.89 8.10 -8.24
N ILE A 35 7.11 7.99 -8.73
CA ILE A 35 7.52 8.44 -10.07
C ILE A 35 8.06 7.24 -10.83
N VAL A 36 7.57 7.00 -12.04
CA VAL A 36 8.10 5.97 -12.93
C VAL A 36 8.52 6.63 -14.24
N LYS A 37 9.83 6.61 -14.51
CA LYS A 37 10.45 7.12 -15.73
C LYS A 37 10.70 5.93 -16.66
N TYR A 38 9.89 5.80 -17.70
CA TYR A 38 10.05 4.74 -18.70
C TYR A 38 11.16 5.06 -19.70
N ASP A 39 11.33 6.35 -19.99
CA ASP A 39 12.38 6.92 -20.83
C ASP A 39 12.58 8.41 -20.45
N GLU A 40 13.34 9.17 -21.24
CA GLU A 40 13.63 10.59 -20.96
C GLU A 40 12.40 11.51 -21.03
N VAL A 41 11.36 11.13 -21.78
CA VAL A 41 10.16 11.92 -22.03
C VAL A 41 8.91 11.36 -21.36
N THR A 42 8.83 10.04 -21.20
CA THR A 42 7.67 9.33 -20.64
C THR A 42 7.85 9.13 -19.14
N VAL A 43 7.26 10.05 -18.37
CA VAL A 43 7.25 10.01 -16.91
C VAL A 43 5.81 9.96 -16.41
N LYS A 44 5.49 8.96 -15.56
CA LYS A 44 4.25 8.94 -14.79
C LYS A 44 4.54 9.34 -13.35
N THR A 45 3.71 10.20 -12.79
CA THR A 45 3.79 10.62 -11.39
C THR A 45 2.45 10.40 -10.72
N TYR A 46 2.48 9.72 -9.58
CA TYR A 46 1.35 9.45 -8.73
C TYR A 46 1.62 10.13 -7.38
N GLN A 47 0.85 11.16 -7.08
CA GLN A 47 0.95 11.92 -5.83
C GLN A 47 -0.07 11.42 -4.81
N ASP A 48 0.19 11.73 -3.54
CA ASP A 48 -0.71 11.47 -2.41
C ASP A 48 -1.22 10.02 -2.31
N ILE A 49 -0.38 9.04 -2.69
CA ILE A 49 -0.73 7.63 -2.58
C ILE A 49 -0.85 7.27 -1.10
N PRO A 50 -2.03 6.85 -0.61
CA PRO A 50 -2.19 6.42 0.78
C PRO A 50 -1.31 5.22 1.07
N ILE A 51 -0.59 5.26 2.19
CA ILE A 51 0.32 4.19 2.61
C ILE A 51 -0.40 3.27 3.59
N GLN A 52 -0.26 1.96 3.40
CA GLN A 52 -0.70 0.94 4.36
C GLN A 52 0.38 0.64 5.40
N ALA A 53 -0.04 0.13 6.55
CA ALA A 53 0.89 -0.33 7.59
C ALA A 53 1.88 -1.36 7.02
N ASP A 54 3.16 -1.16 7.25
CA ASP A 54 4.24 -2.03 6.78
C ASP A 54 4.26 -2.27 5.25
N GLU A 55 3.67 -1.39 4.43
CA GLU A 55 3.70 -1.51 2.98
C GLU A 55 5.13 -1.41 2.43
N THR A 56 5.46 -2.29 1.50
CA THR A 56 6.73 -2.32 0.78
C THR A 56 6.69 -1.46 -0.47
N VAL A 57 7.86 -1.06 -0.96
CA VAL A 57 8.00 -0.33 -2.23
C VAL A 57 7.43 -1.16 -3.41
N LEU A 58 7.56 -2.49 -3.36
CA LEU A 58 6.97 -3.38 -4.36
C LEU A 58 5.44 -3.30 -4.37
N GLU A 59 4.81 -3.40 -3.20
CA GLU A 59 3.33 -3.33 -3.07
C GLU A 59 2.80 -1.97 -3.53
N LEU A 60 3.47 -0.88 -3.13
CA LEU A 60 3.10 0.47 -3.57
C LEU A 60 3.19 0.61 -5.09
N LEU A 61 4.27 0.11 -5.71
CA LEU A 61 4.45 0.13 -7.16
C LEU A 61 3.38 -0.69 -7.88
N GLN A 62 3.11 -1.91 -7.41
CA GLN A 62 2.09 -2.80 -7.97
C GLN A 62 0.67 -2.27 -7.81
N SER A 63 0.42 -1.39 -6.84
CA SER A 63 -0.89 -0.75 -6.65
C SER A 63 -1.25 0.23 -7.78
N ARG A 64 -0.29 0.65 -8.61
CA ARG A 64 -0.48 1.64 -9.70
C ARG A 64 0.04 1.19 -11.06
N THR A 65 0.84 0.14 -11.11
CA THR A 65 1.51 -0.35 -12.33
C THR A 65 1.50 -1.88 -12.38
N ARG A 66 1.65 -2.45 -13.57
CA ARG A 66 1.93 -3.88 -13.74
C ARG A 66 3.42 -4.11 -13.63
N VAL A 67 3.85 -5.06 -12.79
CA VAL A 67 5.27 -5.33 -12.54
C VAL A 67 5.55 -6.81 -12.75
N THR A 68 6.59 -7.11 -13.54
CA THR A 68 7.12 -8.47 -13.67
C THR A 68 8.45 -8.57 -12.92
N LEU A 69 8.58 -9.62 -12.12
CA LEU A 69 9.80 -9.92 -11.38
C LEU A 69 10.40 -11.25 -11.82
N LYS A 70 11.73 -11.32 -11.85
CA LYS A 70 12.50 -12.55 -12.00
C LYS A 70 13.51 -12.62 -10.86
N SER A 71 13.40 -13.67 -10.04
CA SER A 71 14.28 -13.87 -8.88
C SER A 71 14.37 -12.65 -7.94
N GLY A 72 13.24 -11.96 -7.72
CA GLY A 72 13.18 -10.77 -6.85
C GLY A 72 13.64 -9.46 -7.50
N ILE A 73 14.10 -9.50 -8.76
CA ILE A 73 14.51 -8.31 -9.53
C ILE A 73 13.36 -7.91 -10.46
N ILE A 74 13.04 -6.62 -10.52
CA ILE A 74 12.06 -6.10 -11.48
C ILE A 74 12.66 -6.17 -12.88
N THR A 75 11.98 -6.87 -13.79
CA THR A 75 12.38 -6.97 -15.20
C THR A 75 11.50 -6.14 -16.12
N GLU A 76 10.30 -5.78 -15.68
CA GLU A 76 9.34 -5.01 -16.46
C GLU A 76 8.41 -4.17 -15.59
N ILE A 77 8.10 -2.94 -16.04
CA ILE A 77 7.03 -2.10 -15.49
C ILE A 77 6.13 -1.64 -16.65
N ASP A 78 4.82 -1.89 -16.56
CA ASP A 78 3.80 -1.54 -17.56
C ASP A 78 4.13 -1.97 -19.01
N GLY A 79 4.85 -3.08 -19.21
CA GLY A 79 5.25 -3.56 -20.54
C GLY A 79 6.63 -3.08 -21.00
N ILE A 80 7.31 -2.23 -20.23
CA ILE A 80 8.65 -1.75 -20.55
C ILE A 80 9.70 -2.57 -19.81
N THR A 81 10.48 -3.32 -20.58
CA THR A 81 11.49 -4.24 -20.06
C THR A 81 12.84 -3.56 -19.83
N GLN A 82 13.64 -4.14 -18.93
CA GLN A 82 15.07 -3.84 -18.87
C GLN A 82 15.78 -4.10 -20.21
N ILE A 83 16.90 -3.41 -20.46
CA ILE A 83 17.69 -3.54 -21.69
C ILE A 83 19.05 -4.13 -21.33
N GLU A 84 19.08 -5.46 -21.18
CA GLU A 84 20.26 -6.21 -20.73
C GLU A 84 21.47 -6.01 -21.65
N SER A 85 21.25 -5.88 -22.96
CA SER A 85 22.32 -5.63 -23.94
C SER A 85 23.04 -4.30 -23.72
N SER A 86 22.40 -3.35 -23.04
CA SER A 86 22.94 -2.02 -22.69
C SER A 86 23.18 -1.87 -21.18
N ASN A 87 23.11 -2.96 -20.41
CA ASN A 87 23.21 -2.95 -18.94
C ASN A 87 22.22 -1.99 -18.24
N LEU A 88 21.05 -1.75 -18.84
CA LEU A 88 20.02 -0.89 -18.24
C LEU A 88 19.01 -1.73 -17.50
N TYR A 89 18.93 -1.54 -16.20
CA TYR A 89 18.05 -2.27 -15.28
C TYR A 89 17.08 -1.31 -14.61
N TRP A 90 15.95 -1.84 -14.14
CA TRP A 90 15.04 -1.07 -13.30
C TRP A 90 15.67 -0.82 -11.93
N LEU A 91 16.12 0.42 -11.71
CA LEU A 91 16.63 0.90 -10.45
C LEU A 91 15.60 1.79 -9.78
N PHE A 92 15.73 1.98 -8.47
CA PHE A 92 14.88 2.91 -7.75
C PHE A 92 15.62 3.71 -6.69
N LYS A 93 15.10 4.91 -6.45
CA LYS A 93 15.54 5.82 -5.41
C LYS A 93 14.45 6.01 -4.38
N VAL A 94 14.85 6.23 -3.14
CA VAL A 94 13.99 6.74 -2.08
C VAL A 94 14.56 8.07 -1.61
N ASN A 95 13.78 9.14 -1.74
CA ASN A 95 14.19 10.50 -1.39
C ASN A 95 15.53 10.89 -2.05
N ASP A 96 15.59 10.72 -3.37
CA ASP A 96 16.73 11.04 -4.24
C ASP A 96 18.01 10.23 -4.01
N LYS A 97 17.99 9.25 -3.11
CA LYS A 97 19.09 8.33 -2.85
C LYS A 97 18.81 6.96 -3.45
N LEU A 98 19.80 6.38 -4.14
CA LEU A 98 19.68 5.02 -4.64
C LEU A 98 19.41 4.07 -3.47
N ALA A 99 18.43 3.18 -3.63
CA ALA A 99 18.08 2.25 -2.56
C ALA A 99 19.18 1.21 -2.35
N ASP A 100 19.45 0.88 -1.10
CA ASP A 100 20.42 -0.13 -0.66
C ASP A 100 19.82 -1.54 -0.55
N LYS A 101 18.48 -1.63 -0.56
CA LYS A 101 17.71 -2.87 -0.44
C LYS A 101 16.79 -3.05 -1.65
N GLY A 102 16.34 -4.30 -1.86
CA GLY A 102 15.34 -4.61 -2.88
C GLY A 102 13.96 -4.00 -2.59
N VAL A 103 13.12 -3.91 -3.62
CA VAL A 103 11.77 -3.33 -3.53
C VAL A 103 10.85 -4.07 -2.54
N ALA A 104 11.02 -5.38 -2.39
CA ALA A 104 10.25 -6.20 -1.45
C ALA A 104 10.69 -6.04 0.01
N GLU A 105 11.91 -5.55 0.24
CA GLU A 105 12.49 -5.37 1.58
C GLU A 105 12.40 -3.91 2.07
N THR A 106 12.23 -2.98 1.13
CA THR A 106 12.18 -1.55 1.43
C THR A 106 10.76 -1.15 1.84
N LYS A 107 10.59 -0.70 3.08
CA LYS A 107 9.31 -0.19 3.59
C LYS A 107 9.08 1.26 3.16
N VAL A 108 7.85 1.56 2.77
CA VAL A 108 7.41 2.92 2.44
C VAL A 108 7.19 3.70 3.74
N LYS A 109 7.60 4.97 3.73
CA LYS A 109 7.38 5.90 4.85
C LYS A 109 6.55 7.08 4.37
N ALA A 110 5.76 7.66 5.27
CA ALA A 110 5.03 8.88 5.01
C ALA A 110 5.95 9.99 4.46
N GLY A 111 5.50 10.66 3.41
CA GLY A 111 6.23 11.73 2.72
C GLY A 111 7.36 11.25 1.79
N SER A 112 7.60 9.94 1.67
CA SER A 112 8.66 9.45 0.79
C SER A 112 8.35 9.72 -0.68
N LYS A 113 9.39 10.12 -1.42
CA LYS A 113 9.42 10.17 -2.88
C LYS A 113 10.17 8.94 -3.40
N ILE A 114 9.47 8.07 -4.10
CA ILE A 114 10.02 6.86 -4.70
C ILE A 114 10.08 7.07 -6.21
N GLU A 115 11.26 6.89 -6.80
CA GLU A 115 11.49 7.07 -8.24
C GLU A 115 12.06 5.80 -8.85
N PHE A 116 11.41 5.27 -9.89
CA PHE A 116 11.88 4.18 -10.72
C PHE A 116 12.38 4.70 -12.07
N TYR A 117 13.49 4.15 -12.54
CA TYR A 117 14.09 4.49 -13.84
C TYR A 117 14.95 3.32 -14.36
N LEU A 118 15.17 3.28 -15.67
CA LEU A 118 16.17 2.42 -16.29
C LEU A 118 17.56 3.04 -16.12
N GLY A 119 18.50 2.30 -15.53
CA GLY A 119 19.86 2.79 -15.31
C GLY A 119 20.89 1.68 -15.20
N GLU A 120 22.16 2.07 -15.36
CA GLU A 120 23.31 1.18 -15.21
C GLU A 120 23.68 1.02 -13.73
N PHE A 121 24.04 -0.20 -13.33
CA PHE A 121 24.67 -0.45 -12.04
C PHE A 121 26.16 -0.11 -12.18
N LYS A 122 26.59 0.99 -11.54
CA LYS A 122 27.99 1.47 -11.56
C LYS A 122 28.65 1.30 -10.20
#